data_AF-A0A373PDW7-F1
#
_entry.id   AF-A0A373PDW7-F1
#
_cell.length_a   1.000
_cell.length_b   1.000
_cell.length_c   1.000
_cell.angle_alpha   90.00
_cell.angle_beta   90.00
_cell.angle_gamma   90.00
#
_symmetry.space_group_name_H-M   'P 1'
#
loop_
_entity.id
_entity.type
_entity.pdbx_description
1 polymer ?
#
loop_
_entity_poly.entity_id
_entity_poly.type
_entity_poly.pdbx_seq_one_letter_code
_entity_poly.pdbx_strand_id
1 'polypeptide(L)'
;MDKYEYIVNLAEKTAKRVSQNRESWMKFLTSAARIYKYPFKEQLLIYAQNPDATACASIEIWNKRMNCWVNKGSSGIALPDDTATYGHKLKYVFDVSNVHAVKPNGRYPKAWKLREEHKSDVLHRLEQIYGSTDSTKPFEERIIEISDQLAADAYTELQIDYPDLQDRIG
;
A
#
# COMPACT_ATOMS: atom_id res chain seq x y z
N MET A 1 18.41 -13.35 -16.55
CA MET A 1 18.06 -12.52 -15.37
C MET A 1 17.31 -13.40 -14.42
N ASP A 2 17.81 -13.56 -13.20
CA ASP A 2 17.13 -14.34 -12.18
C ASP A 2 15.77 -13.70 -11.85
N LYS A 3 14.77 -14.51 -11.47
CA LYS A 3 13.41 -14.01 -11.18
C LYS A 3 13.45 -13.01 -10.02
N TYR A 4 14.30 -13.22 -9.04
CA TYR A 4 14.45 -12.27 -7.94
C TYR A 4 15.02 -10.94 -8.44
N GLU A 5 16.11 -10.96 -9.21
CA GLU A 5 16.69 -9.77 -9.82
C GLU A 5 15.65 -9.01 -10.66
N TYR A 6 14.83 -9.73 -11.43
CA TYR A 6 13.76 -9.11 -12.21
C TYR A 6 12.77 -8.36 -11.31
N ILE A 7 12.36 -8.94 -10.18
CA ILE A 7 11.42 -8.31 -9.24
C ILE A 7 12.05 -7.11 -8.56
N VAL A 8 13.33 -7.16 -8.17
CA VAL A 8 14.03 -5.99 -7.61
C VAL A 8 14.11 -4.86 -8.64
N ASN A 9 14.49 -5.17 -9.88
CA ASN A 9 14.52 -4.20 -10.98
C ASN A 9 13.13 -3.62 -11.28
N LEU A 10 12.06 -4.41 -11.14
CA LEU A 10 10.69 -3.95 -11.31
C LEU A 10 10.29 -2.93 -10.24
N ALA A 11 10.73 -3.13 -8.99
CA ALA A 11 10.50 -2.17 -7.90
C ALA A 11 11.15 -0.81 -8.22
N GLU A 12 12.42 -0.79 -8.62
CA GLU A 12 13.14 0.44 -8.96
C GLU A 12 12.52 1.18 -10.16
N LYS A 13 12.19 0.46 -11.23
CA LYS A 13 11.51 1.05 -12.40
C LYS A 13 10.15 1.60 -12.02
N THR A 14 9.42 0.92 -11.15
CA THR A 14 8.11 1.37 -10.67
C THR A 14 8.24 2.60 -9.79
N ALA A 15 9.23 2.65 -8.88
CA ALA A 15 9.51 3.82 -8.06
C ALA A 15 9.73 5.07 -8.93
N LYS A 16 10.61 4.98 -9.93
CA LYS A 16 10.86 6.07 -10.90
C LYS A 16 9.59 6.49 -11.64
N ARG A 17 8.78 5.52 -12.09
CA ARG A 17 7.53 5.77 -12.80
C ARG A 17 6.48 6.45 -11.93
N VAL A 18 6.34 6.05 -10.66
CA VAL A 18 5.31 6.66 -9.78
C VAL A 18 5.72 8.04 -9.30
N SER A 19 7.02 8.32 -9.18
CA SER A 19 7.52 9.64 -8.77
C SER A 19 7.67 10.65 -9.92
N GLN A 20 7.51 10.23 -11.18
CA GLN A 20 7.77 11.09 -12.34
C GLN A 20 6.83 12.29 -12.46
N ASN A 21 5.57 12.17 -11.99
CA ASN A 21 4.58 13.22 -12.03
C ASN A 21 3.42 12.95 -11.06
N ARG A 22 2.64 14.00 -10.78
CA ARG A 22 1.47 13.98 -9.89
C ARG A 22 0.45 12.91 -10.26
N GLU A 23 0.15 12.73 -11.55
CA GLU A 23 -0.86 11.77 -11.99
C GLU A 23 -0.43 10.33 -11.67
N SER A 24 0.83 9.99 -11.97
CA SER A 24 1.40 8.66 -11.72
C SER A 24 1.47 8.37 -10.22
N TRP A 25 1.80 9.39 -9.43
CA TRP A 25 1.80 9.32 -7.97
C TRP A 25 0.39 9.07 -7.42
N MET A 26 -0.60 9.83 -7.86
CA MET A 26 -2.00 9.68 -7.45
C MET A 26 -2.57 8.30 -7.80
N LYS A 27 -2.25 7.76 -8.99
CA LYS A 27 -2.66 6.40 -9.38
C LYS A 27 -2.06 5.34 -8.44
N PHE A 28 -0.78 5.49 -8.10
CA PHE A 28 -0.13 4.61 -7.13
C PHE A 28 -0.78 4.72 -5.74
N LEU A 29 -0.97 5.94 -5.22
CA LEU A 29 -1.61 6.16 -3.90
C LEU A 29 -3.01 5.54 -3.84
N THR A 30 -3.79 5.62 -4.92
CA THR A 30 -5.11 4.99 -5.02
C THR A 30 -5.04 3.47 -4.84
N SER A 31 -4.02 2.83 -5.43
CA SER A 31 -3.77 1.39 -5.27
C SER A 31 -3.24 1.07 -3.86
N ALA A 32 -2.22 1.80 -3.41
CA ALA A 32 -1.55 1.61 -2.12
C ALA A 32 -2.52 1.74 -0.94
N ALA A 33 -3.49 2.68 -1.00
CA ALA A 33 -4.51 2.86 0.03
C ALA A 33 -5.34 1.60 0.31
N ARG A 34 -5.52 0.71 -0.69
CA ARG A 34 -6.27 -0.56 -0.53
C ARG A 34 -5.45 -1.63 0.18
N ILE A 35 -4.13 -1.56 0.05
CA ILE A 35 -3.15 -2.54 0.56
C ILE A 35 -2.25 -1.94 1.66
N TYR A 36 -2.79 -1.00 2.43
CA TYR A 36 -2.07 -0.19 3.42
C TYR A 36 -1.29 -0.99 4.49
N LYS A 37 -1.61 -2.28 4.69
CA LYS A 37 -0.89 -3.17 5.62
C LYS A 37 0.43 -3.69 5.08
N TYR A 38 0.70 -3.51 3.80
CA TYR A 38 1.97 -3.88 3.17
C TYR A 38 2.97 -2.73 3.29
N PRO A 39 4.27 -3.01 3.48
CA PRO A 39 5.30 -1.98 3.46
C PRO A 39 5.44 -1.38 2.05
N PHE A 40 5.96 -0.15 1.96
CA PHE A 40 6.04 0.63 0.71
C PHE A 40 6.63 -0.14 -0.48
N LYS A 41 7.75 -0.85 -0.29
CA LYS A 41 8.38 -1.69 -1.35
C LYS A 41 7.43 -2.76 -1.89
N GLU A 42 6.66 -3.40 -1.01
CA GLU A 42 5.67 -4.41 -1.41
C GLU A 42 4.45 -3.75 -2.06
N GLN A 43 4.01 -2.57 -1.60
CA GLN A 43 2.95 -1.81 -2.25
C GLN A 43 3.31 -1.42 -3.69
N LEU A 44 4.55 -0.94 -3.92
CA LEU A 44 5.06 -0.65 -5.27
C LEU A 44 5.01 -1.88 -6.17
N LEU A 45 5.43 -3.04 -5.66
CA LEU A 45 5.45 -4.29 -6.42
C LEU A 45 4.07 -4.87 -6.67
N ILE A 46 3.14 -4.75 -5.71
CA ILE A 46 1.74 -5.09 -5.91
C ILE A 46 1.16 -4.19 -7.00
N TYR A 47 1.34 -2.86 -6.92
CA TYR A 47 0.89 -1.92 -7.95
C TYR A 47 1.49 -2.21 -9.33
N ALA A 48 2.77 -2.57 -9.39
CA ALA A 48 3.46 -2.88 -10.65
C ALA A 48 2.89 -4.13 -11.35
N GLN A 49 2.46 -5.13 -10.58
CA GLN A 49 2.01 -6.42 -11.09
C GLN A 49 0.48 -6.51 -11.22
N ASN A 50 -0.26 -5.83 -10.35
CA ASN A 50 -1.72 -5.73 -10.34
C ASN A 50 -2.15 -4.40 -9.70
N PRO A 51 -2.31 -3.32 -10.48
CA PRO A 51 -2.71 -2.01 -9.94
C PRO A 51 -4.12 -2.01 -9.34
N ASP A 52 -4.96 -2.96 -9.74
CA ASP A 52 -6.34 -3.10 -9.29
C ASP A 52 -6.51 -4.02 -8.08
N ALA A 53 -5.41 -4.53 -7.50
CA ALA A 53 -5.45 -5.32 -6.29
C ALA A 53 -6.20 -4.58 -5.17
N THR A 54 -7.07 -5.30 -4.46
CA THR A 54 -7.95 -4.75 -3.42
C THR A 54 -7.75 -5.43 -2.07
N ALA A 55 -7.33 -6.70 -2.06
CA ALA A 55 -6.99 -7.41 -0.84
C ALA A 55 -6.05 -8.57 -1.15
N CYS A 56 -4.77 -8.38 -0.86
CA CYS A 56 -3.74 -9.40 -1.05
C CYS A 56 -3.47 -10.17 0.24
N ALA A 57 -3.25 -11.47 0.11
CA ALA A 57 -2.73 -12.31 1.19
C ALA A 57 -1.95 -13.51 0.65
N SER A 58 -1.12 -14.13 1.50
CA SER A 58 -0.46 -15.39 1.14
C SER A 58 -1.47 -16.53 0.99
N ILE A 59 -1.10 -17.58 0.26
CA ILE A 59 -1.92 -18.78 0.13
C ILE A 59 -2.25 -19.41 1.49
N GLU A 60 -1.33 -19.30 2.46
CA GLU A 60 -1.57 -19.79 3.81
C GLU A 60 -2.69 -19.03 4.52
N ILE A 61 -2.71 -17.69 4.43
CA ILE A 61 -3.78 -16.89 5.02
C ILE A 61 -5.11 -17.20 4.34
N TRP A 62 -5.12 -17.28 3.00
CA TRP A 62 -6.33 -17.65 2.25
C TRP A 62 -6.87 -19.01 2.67
N ASN A 63 -6.02 -20.04 2.69
CA ASN A 63 -6.44 -21.40 3.02
C ASN A 63 -6.83 -21.53 4.51
N LYS A 64 -5.96 -21.10 5.44
CA LYS A 64 -6.11 -21.41 6.87
C LYS A 64 -7.03 -20.44 7.62
N ARG A 65 -7.05 -19.15 7.25
CA ARG A 65 -7.82 -18.14 8.01
C ARG A 65 -9.13 -17.75 7.33
N MET A 66 -9.12 -17.74 6.00
CA MET A 66 -10.26 -17.31 5.19
C MET A 66 -11.06 -18.49 4.62
N ASN A 67 -10.49 -19.70 4.66
CA ASN A 67 -11.07 -20.89 4.05
C ASN A 67 -11.43 -20.66 2.56
N CYS A 68 -10.50 -20.04 1.84
CA CYS A 68 -10.57 -19.80 0.40
C CYS A 68 -9.39 -20.50 -0.29
N TRP A 69 -9.62 -21.02 -1.50
CA TRP A 69 -8.59 -21.62 -2.33
C TRP A 69 -8.25 -20.72 -3.51
N VAL A 70 -6.97 -20.71 -3.89
CA VAL A 70 -6.51 -20.01 -5.10
C VAL A 70 -7.07 -20.70 -6.33
N ASN A 71 -7.64 -19.91 -7.25
CA ASN A 71 -8.18 -20.41 -8.51
C ASN A 71 -7.06 -21.03 -9.35
N LYS A 72 -7.38 -22.15 -10.03
CA LYS A 72 -6.42 -22.83 -10.91
C LYS A 72 -5.94 -21.86 -12.00
N GLY A 73 -4.63 -21.73 -12.14
CA GLY A 73 -4.00 -20.85 -13.14
C GLY A 73 -3.81 -19.40 -12.70
N SER A 74 -4.24 -19.01 -11.48
CA SER A 74 -3.93 -17.67 -10.95
C SER A 74 -2.43 -17.49 -10.74
N SER A 75 -1.89 -16.40 -11.28
CA SER A 75 -0.51 -15.99 -11.03
C SER A 75 -0.43 -15.18 -9.74
N GLY A 76 0.42 -15.61 -8.80
CA GLY A 76 0.69 -14.85 -7.58
C GLY A 76 1.55 -13.62 -7.86
N ILE A 77 1.30 -12.54 -7.11
CA ILE A 77 2.13 -11.34 -7.09
C ILE A 77 3.40 -11.66 -6.31
N ALA A 78 4.55 -11.55 -6.97
CA ALA A 78 5.85 -11.88 -6.40
C ALA A 78 6.40 -10.71 -5.58
N LEU A 79 6.86 -11.00 -4.36
CA LEU A 79 7.44 -10.03 -3.43
C LEU A 79 8.74 -10.60 -2.86
N PRO A 80 9.79 -9.80 -2.66
CA PRO A 80 10.98 -10.22 -1.92
C PRO A 80 10.60 -10.70 -0.53
N ASP A 81 11.15 -11.85 -0.14
CA ASP A 81 10.99 -12.39 1.20
C ASP A 81 12.18 -11.96 2.07
N ASP A 82 12.02 -10.79 2.69
CA ASP A 82 13.04 -10.22 3.56
C ASP A 82 13.22 -11.03 4.88
N THR A 83 12.42 -12.08 5.11
CA THR A 83 12.56 -13.00 6.27
C THR A 83 13.39 -14.24 5.98
N ALA A 84 13.79 -14.44 4.72
CA ALA A 84 14.57 -15.61 4.33
C ALA A 84 15.97 -15.60 4.95
N THR A 85 16.31 -16.66 5.70
CA THR A 85 17.61 -16.80 6.39
C THR A 85 18.80 -16.96 5.42
N TYR A 86 18.56 -17.52 4.23
CA TYR A 86 19.60 -17.76 3.24
C TYR A 86 19.09 -17.49 1.83
N GLY A 87 19.86 -16.69 1.10
CA GLY A 87 19.63 -16.37 -0.30
C GLY A 87 18.47 -15.43 -0.56
N HIS A 88 18.38 -14.97 -1.79
CA HIS A 88 17.31 -14.13 -2.27
C HIS A 88 16.07 -14.97 -2.61
N LYS A 89 14.99 -14.82 -1.86
CA LYS A 89 13.75 -15.57 -2.07
C LYS A 89 12.57 -14.65 -2.37
N LEU A 90 11.58 -15.23 -3.06
CA LEU A 90 10.31 -14.58 -3.32
C LEU A 90 9.20 -15.28 -2.54
N LYS A 91 8.36 -14.49 -1.88
CA LYS A 91 7.04 -14.90 -1.41
C LYS A 91 5.98 -14.48 -2.43
N TYR A 92 4.82 -15.12 -2.37
CA TYR A 92 3.71 -14.84 -3.28
C TYR A 92 2.45 -14.51 -2.51
N VAL A 93 1.77 -13.45 -2.96
CA VAL A 93 0.45 -13.07 -2.47
C VAL A 93 -0.55 -13.11 -3.62
N PHE A 94 -1.80 -13.36 -3.28
CA PHE A 94 -2.90 -13.47 -4.23
C PHE A 94 -3.97 -12.45 -3.85
N ASP A 95 -4.49 -11.73 -4.83
CA ASP A 95 -5.61 -10.83 -4.62
C ASP A 95 -6.90 -11.64 -4.37
N VAL A 96 -7.88 -11.03 -3.70
CA VAL A 96 -9.19 -11.65 -3.44
C VAL A 96 -9.90 -12.09 -4.72
N SER A 97 -9.69 -11.42 -5.85
CA SER A 97 -10.22 -11.84 -7.15
C SER A 97 -9.62 -13.16 -7.67
N ASN A 98 -8.49 -13.60 -7.10
CA ASN A 98 -7.79 -14.83 -7.51
C ASN A 98 -8.16 -16.04 -6.66
N VAL A 99 -9.10 -15.92 -5.72
CA VAL A 99 -9.50 -16.99 -4.81
C VAL A 99 -11.01 -17.24 -4.85
N HIS A 100 -11.44 -18.42 -4.40
CA HIS A 100 -12.84 -18.73 -4.17
C HIS A 100 -13.04 -19.30 -2.76
N ALA A 101 -14.14 -18.89 -2.12
CA ALA A 101 -14.55 -19.37 -0.81
C ALA A 101 -14.98 -20.85 -0.87
N VAL A 102 -14.42 -21.67 0.03
CA VAL A 102 -14.79 -23.08 0.19
C VAL A 102 -16.00 -23.17 1.12
N LYS A 103 -17.11 -23.74 0.65
CA LYS A 103 -18.32 -23.89 1.46
C LYS A 103 -18.14 -24.93 2.58
N PRO A 104 -18.81 -24.76 3.74
CA PRO A 104 -19.69 -23.63 4.09
C PRO A 104 -18.97 -22.43 4.73
N ASN A 105 -17.69 -22.57 5.10
CA ASN A 105 -17.02 -21.65 6.03
C ASN A 105 -16.14 -20.58 5.37
N GLY A 106 -16.01 -20.61 4.04
CA GLY A 106 -15.20 -19.66 3.28
C GLY A 106 -15.74 -18.23 3.38
N ARG A 107 -14.82 -17.28 3.57
CA ARG A 107 -15.16 -15.86 3.77
C ARG A 107 -14.16 -14.96 3.06
N TYR A 108 -14.65 -13.82 2.58
CA TYR A 108 -13.81 -12.76 2.02
C TYR A 108 -13.58 -11.65 3.05
N PRO A 109 -12.46 -10.91 2.96
CA PRO A 109 -12.27 -9.73 3.79
C PRO A 109 -13.35 -8.69 3.49
N LYS A 110 -13.88 -8.05 4.53
CA LYS A 110 -14.79 -6.90 4.37
C LYS A 110 -13.95 -5.67 4.09
N ALA A 111 -14.02 -5.13 2.88
CA ALA A 111 -13.40 -3.86 2.55
C ALA A 111 -14.10 -2.73 3.33
N TRP A 112 -13.36 -2.04 4.20
CA TRP A 112 -13.88 -0.84 4.84
C TRP A 112 -14.02 0.28 3.80
N LYS A 113 -15.06 1.10 3.96
CA LYS A 113 -15.30 2.29 3.15
C LYS A 113 -15.57 3.47 4.07
N LEU A 114 -14.97 4.61 3.77
CA LEU A 114 -15.37 5.86 4.38
C LEU A 114 -16.78 6.21 3.87
N ARG A 115 -17.69 6.45 4.81
CA ARG A 115 -19.06 6.90 4.55
C ARG A 115 -19.28 8.18 5.36
N GLU A 116 -20.31 8.94 5.01
CA GLU A 116 -20.56 10.23 5.66
C GLU A 116 -20.70 10.10 7.18
N GLU A 117 -21.34 9.03 7.67
CA GLU A 117 -21.50 8.81 9.11
C GLU A 117 -20.17 8.53 9.85
N HIS A 118 -19.10 8.18 9.13
CA HIS A 118 -17.79 7.92 9.72
C HIS A 118 -16.90 9.17 9.79
N LYS A 119 -17.20 10.22 9.01
CA LYS A 119 -16.28 11.35 8.79
C LYS A 119 -15.92 12.06 10.09
N SER A 120 -16.91 12.29 10.95
CA SER A 120 -16.70 12.96 12.25
C SER A 120 -15.73 12.17 13.14
N ASP A 121 -15.95 10.86 13.30
CA ASP A 121 -15.13 10.02 14.16
C ASP A 121 -13.70 9.86 13.63
N VAL A 122 -13.57 9.69 12.30
CA VAL A 122 -12.26 9.61 11.64
C VAL A 122 -11.48 10.90 11.85
N LEU A 123 -12.13 12.05 11.62
CA LEU A 123 -11.47 13.34 11.75
C LEU A 123 -11.07 13.60 13.20
N HIS A 124 -11.97 13.37 14.16
CA HIS A 124 -11.66 13.49 15.58
C HIS A 124 -10.46 12.64 15.97
N ARG A 125 -10.39 11.39 15.48
CA ARG A 125 -9.26 10.51 15.76
C ARG A 125 -7.96 11.00 15.14
N LEU A 126 -7.99 11.51 13.91
CA LEU A 126 -6.79 12.04 13.26
C LEU A 126 -6.29 13.30 13.97
N GLU A 127 -7.19 14.19 14.39
CA GLU A 127 -6.80 15.40 15.11
C GLU A 127 -6.19 15.12 16.48
N GLN A 128 -6.64 14.07 17.17
CA GLN A 128 -5.99 13.60 18.41
C GLN A 128 -4.55 13.15 18.20
N ILE A 129 -4.22 12.62 17.00
CA ILE A 129 -2.90 12.06 16.71
C ILE A 129 -1.99 13.14 16.11
N TYR A 130 -2.52 13.96 15.21
CA TYR A 130 -1.73 14.84 14.34
C TYR A 130 -1.93 16.33 14.62
N GLY A 131 -2.88 16.70 15.50
CA GLY A 131 -3.16 18.08 15.84
C GLY A 131 -4.48 18.60 15.25
N SER A 132 -4.96 19.71 15.81
CA SER A 132 -6.23 20.32 15.41
C SER A 132 -6.17 20.93 14.00
N THR A 133 -7.30 20.88 13.30
CA THR A 133 -7.51 21.51 11.98
C THR A 133 -8.53 22.64 12.07
N ASP A 134 -8.72 23.40 10.99
CA ASP A 134 -9.75 24.44 10.92
C ASP A 134 -11.15 23.83 10.90
N SER A 135 -11.84 23.89 12.03
CA SER A 135 -13.18 23.34 12.21
C SER A 135 -14.26 23.95 11.30
N THR A 136 -13.99 25.09 10.65
CA THR A 136 -14.92 25.73 9.72
C THR A 136 -14.89 25.13 8.32
N LYS A 137 -13.85 24.34 8.00
CA LYS A 137 -13.65 23.74 6.68
C LYS A 137 -14.36 22.38 6.51
N PRO A 138 -14.68 21.98 5.27
CA PRO A 138 -15.22 20.65 5.00
C PRO A 138 -14.20 19.55 5.33
N PHE A 139 -14.70 18.32 5.51
CA PHE A 139 -13.89 17.16 5.87
C PHE A 139 -12.67 16.98 4.97
N GLU A 140 -12.84 17.08 3.65
CA GLU A 140 -11.79 16.85 2.66
C GLU A 140 -10.64 17.85 2.80
N GLU A 141 -10.95 19.13 3.04
CA GLU A 141 -9.94 20.17 3.26
C GLU A 141 -9.18 19.94 4.57
N ARG A 142 -9.87 19.50 5.64
CA ARG A 142 -9.23 19.20 6.92
C ARG A 142 -8.31 17.97 6.83
N ILE A 143 -8.66 16.97 6.01
CA ILE A 143 -7.76 15.84 5.70
C ILE A 143 -6.52 16.33 4.93
N ILE A 144 -6.67 17.30 4.02
CA ILE A 144 -5.53 17.91 3.31
C ILE A 144 -4.64 18.66 4.31
N GLU A 145 -5.19 19.43 5.25
CA GLU A 145 -4.41 20.13 6.28
C GLU A 145 -3.54 19.16 7.10
N ILE A 146 -4.12 18.05 7.57
CA ILE A 146 -3.36 17.00 8.27
C ILE A 146 -2.26 16.42 7.39
N SER A 147 -2.57 16.21 6.10
CA SER A 147 -1.61 15.65 5.14
C SER A 147 -0.45 16.61 4.88
N ASP A 148 -0.72 17.92 4.80
CA ASP A 148 0.28 18.96 4.61
C ASP A 148 1.21 19.08 5.83
N GLN A 149 0.65 19.01 7.04
CA GLN A 149 1.43 18.97 8.28
C GLN A 149 2.38 17.76 8.30
N LEU A 150 1.85 16.57 8.04
CA LEU A 150 2.65 15.34 7.98
C LEU A 150 3.75 15.39 6.91
N ALA A 151 3.45 15.96 5.75
CA ALA A 151 4.44 16.11 4.67
C ALA A 151 5.55 17.11 5.06
N ALA A 152 5.20 18.20 5.74
CA ALA A 152 6.17 19.20 6.21
C ALA A 152 7.09 18.63 7.31
N ASP A 153 6.53 17.86 8.24
CA ASP A 153 7.28 17.19 9.31
C ASP A 153 8.27 16.17 8.71
N ALA A 154 7.78 15.29 7.83
CA ALA A 154 8.62 14.31 7.15
C ALA A 154 9.72 14.96 6.29
N TYR A 155 9.42 16.08 5.63
CA TYR A 155 10.41 16.81 4.85
C TYR A 155 11.51 17.40 5.75
N THR A 156 11.14 17.91 6.92
CA THR A 156 12.09 18.46 7.90
C THR A 156 13.01 17.37 8.45
N GLU A 157 12.46 16.19 8.80
CA GLU A 157 13.25 15.04 9.22
C GLU A 157 14.25 14.59 8.13
N LEU A 158 13.79 14.49 6.88
CA LEU A 158 14.65 14.12 5.75
C LEU A 158 15.77 15.13 5.50
N GLN A 159 15.52 16.43 5.70
CA GLN A 159 16.57 17.45 5.59
C GLN A 159 17.63 17.32 6.67
N ILE A 160 17.25 16.91 7.88
CA ILE A 160 18.19 16.67 8.98
C ILE A 160 19.05 15.44 8.69
N ASP A 161 18.42 14.35 8.25
CA ASP A 161 19.11 13.09 7.97
C ASP A 161 19.97 13.14 6.69
N TYR A 162 19.54 13.96 5.71
CA TYR A 162 20.19 14.10 4.41
C TYR A 162 20.29 15.58 4.00
N PRO A 163 21.23 16.34 4.57
CA PRO A 163 21.35 17.77 4.31
C PRO A 163 21.75 18.09 2.86
N ASP A 164 22.36 17.15 2.14
CA ASP A 164 22.78 17.27 0.73
C ASP A 164 21.66 16.96 -0.27
N LEU A 165 20.48 16.53 0.20
CA LEU A 165 19.41 16.06 -0.68
C LEU A 165 18.84 17.20 -1.53
N GLN A 166 18.85 18.45 -1.05
CA GLN A 166 18.42 19.63 -1.82
C GLN A 166 19.28 19.89 -3.06
N ASP A 167 20.59 19.64 -2.99
CA ASP A 167 21.53 19.88 -4.10
C ASP A 167 21.33 18.90 -5.27
N ARG A 168 20.56 17.82 -5.05
CA ARG A 168 20.31 16.75 -6.03
C ARG A 168 18.94 16.82 -6.70
N ILE A 169 18.04 17.70 -6.25
CA ILE A 169 16.68 17.85 -6.80
C ILE A 169 16.54 19.09 -7.70
N GLY A 170 17.65 19.79 -7.97
CA GLY A 170 17.75 20.92 -8.90
C GLY A 170 17.92 20.53 -10.35
#